data_AF-A0A8H3HBZ7-F1
#
_entry.id   AF-A0A8H3HBZ7-F1
#
_cell.length_a   1.000
_cell.length_b   1.000
_cell.length_c   1.000
_cell.angle_alpha   90.00
_cell.angle_beta   90.00
_cell.angle_gamma   90.00
#
_symmetry.space_group_name_H-M   'P 1'
#
loop_
_entity.id
_entity.type
_entity.pdbx_description
1 polymer ?
#
loop_
_entity_poly.entity_id
_entity_poly.type
_entity_poly.pdbx_seq_one_letter_code
_entity_poly.pdbx_strand_id
1 'polypeptide(L)'
;MNNTLYQLAYLHFTLVDSILGYNLLQKALPRFFQIVADDSNLFMEHPNGNLLVSFPRALSAPRYELRRFIIYDTVAAFVLGVSPLVQYGYDGECDSRSHGLEWIHGIPVALLDAISQVNSWRAGPRVPLDDWEVLERRVLAWQPSSAARTEDSVAESASAARVAVQEGWRHAVLIYIYMGICGVSSHDLRVQASVHRIVRIGQIVANLPIGVHMLTHCVVAGLAARLEKHRLLVHEMLLSFKDTRVWIFRGPQFGQVLSHLWHGVGAGGAPVTWDDYVQARSAIAPG
;
A
#
# COMPACT_ATOMS: atom_id res chain seq x y z
N MET A 1 -31.56 -1.74 7.78
CA MET A 1 -31.74 -2.05 6.34
C MET A 1 -30.56 -1.61 5.43
N ASN A 2 -29.38 -1.24 5.96
CA ASN A 2 -28.31 -0.57 5.16
C ASN A 2 -26.97 -1.32 5.05
N ASN A 3 -26.89 -2.59 5.47
CA ASN A 3 -25.65 -3.39 5.36
C ASN A 3 -25.43 -3.92 3.92
N THR A 4 -26.47 -3.89 3.10
CA THR A 4 -26.52 -4.44 1.75
C THR A 4 -25.67 -3.67 0.74
N LEU A 5 -25.51 -2.35 0.88
CA LEU A 5 -24.76 -1.53 -0.09
C LEU A 5 -23.23 -1.73 0.04
N TYR A 6 -22.74 -1.93 1.26
CA TYR A 6 -21.33 -2.27 1.52
C TYR A 6 -20.99 -3.71 1.18
N GLN A 7 -21.94 -4.64 1.37
CA GLN A 7 -21.82 -6.02 0.92
C GLN A 7 -21.94 -6.14 -0.60
N LEU A 8 -22.81 -5.35 -1.25
CA LEU A 8 -22.91 -5.26 -2.71
C LEU A 8 -21.70 -4.56 -3.32
N ALA A 9 -21.15 -3.52 -2.68
CA ALA A 9 -19.88 -2.94 -3.07
C ALA A 9 -18.77 -3.99 -2.90
N TYR A 10 -18.69 -4.72 -1.77
CA TYR A 10 -17.79 -5.87 -1.57
C TYR A 10 -17.92 -6.95 -2.66
N LEU A 11 -19.14 -7.35 -3.00
CA LEU A 11 -19.45 -8.34 -4.03
C LEU A 11 -19.15 -7.82 -5.46
N HIS A 12 -19.32 -6.52 -5.71
CA HIS A 12 -18.89 -5.89 -6.95
C HIS A 12 -17.36 -5.70 -7.00
N PHE A 13 -16.70 -5.41 -5.89
CA PHE A 13 -15.23 -5.37 -5.79
C PHE A 13 -14.64 -6.74 -6.15
N THR A 14 -15.32 -7.84 -5.82
CA THR A 14 -14.93 -9.20 -6.24
C THR A 14 -15.20 -9.53 -7.71
N LEU A 15 -15.95 -8.72 -8.46
CA LEU A 15 -16.34 -9.03 -9.85
C LEU A 15 -15.70 -8.12 -10.91
N VAL A 16 -15.15 -6.96 -10.54
CA VAL A 16 -14.78 -5.93 -11.53
C VAL A 16 -13.27 -5.55 -11.49
N ASP A 17 -12.73 -4.95 -12.56
CA ASP A 17 -11.31 -4.51 -12.72
C ASP A 17 -10.89 -3.42 -11.71
N SER A 18 -9.59 -3.20 -11.49
CA SER A 18 -9.06 -2.25 -10.47
C SER A 18 -9.56 -0.81 -10.68
N ILE A 19 -9.74 -0.38 -11.93
CA ILE A 19 -10.34 0.93 -12.27
C ILE A 19 -11.77 1.02 -11.74
N LEU A 20 -12.56 -0.03 -11.96
CA LEU A 20 -13.94 -0.07 -11.52
C LEU A 20 -14.04 -0.23 -9.99
N GLY A 21 -13.06 -0.90 -9.37
CA GLY A 21 -12.85 -0.85 -7.93
C GLY A 21 -12.62 0.59 -7.44
N TYR A 22 -11.68 1.32 -8.01
CA TYR A 22 -11.42 2.70 -7.61
C TYR A 22 -12.65 3.62 -7.80
N ASN A 23 -13.39 3.46 -8.91
CA ASN A 23 -14.66 4.18 -9.13
C ASN A 23 -15.74 3.87 -8.08
N LEU A 24 -15.80 2.63 -7.59
CA LEU A 24 -16.70 2.27 -6.49
C LEU A 24 -16.26 2.90 -5.17
N LEU A 25 -14.95 3.01 -4.92
CA LEU A 25 -14.41 3.70 -3.75
C LEU A 25 -14.76 5.19 -3.79
N GLN A 26 -14.62 5.85 -4.95
CA GLN A 26 -15.05 7.25 -5.15
C GLN A 26 -16.54 7.43 -4.84
N LYS A 27 -17.40 6.51 -5.29
CA LYS A 27 -18.84 6.55 -4.99
C LYS A 27 -19.17 6.36 -3.51
N ALA A 28 -18.27 5.74 -2.74
CA ALA A 28 -18.42 5.57 -1.30
C ALA A 28 -18.00 6.81 -0.48
N LEU A 29 -17.29 7.77 -1.10
CA LEU A 29 -16.74 8.95 -0.42
C LEU A 29 -17.80 9.81 0.30
N PRO A 30 -18.99 10.12 -0.27
CA PRO A 30 -20.00 10.90 0.46
C PRO A 30 -20.48 10.19 1.73
N ARG A 31 -20.58 8.85 1.68
CA ARG A 31 -20.98 8.06 2.85
C ARG A 31 -19.89 8.02 3.91
N PHE A 32 -18.63 7.94 3.50
CA PHE A 32 -17.50 8.07 4.42
C PHE A 32 -17.57 9.40 5.18
N PHE A 33 -17.73 10.53 4.50
CA PHE A 33 -17.83 11.84 5.16
C PHE A 33 -19.04 11.96 6.09
N GLN A 34 -20.19 11.37 5.76
CA GLN A 34 -21.33 11.32 6.68
C GLN A 34 -20.96 10.61 7.99
N ILE A 35 -20.28 9.46 7.90
CA ILE A 35 -19.90 8.66 9.07
C ILE A 35 -18.85 9.39 9.92
N VAL A 36 -17.93 10.13 9.29
CA VAL A 36 -16.93 10.94 10.00
C VAL A 36 -17.58 12.18 10.65
N ALA A 37 -18.52 12.83 9.97
CA ALA A 37 -19.26 14.00 10.47
C ALA A 37 -20.06 13.71 11.76
N ASP A 38 -20.46 12.46 11.99
CA ASP A 38 -21.16 12.04 13.21
C ASP A 38 -20.27 12.10 14.48
N ASP A 39 -18.94 12.19 14.34
CA ASP A 39 -18.00 12.18 15.46
C ASP A 39 -16.91 13.26 15.26
N SER A 40 -17.05 14.37 16.00
CA SER A 40 -16.09 15.47 15.96
C SER A 40 -14.68 15.06 16.36
N ASN A 41 -14.52 13.96 17.10
CA ASN A 41 -13.20 13.44 17.47
C ASN A 41 -12.50 12.75 16.30
N LEU A 42 -13.08 12.71 15.11
CA LEU A 42 -12.41 12.19 13.91
C LEU A 42 -11.81 13.30 13.05
N PHE A 43 -12.04 14.56 13.39
CA PHE A 43 -11.43 15.71 12.73
C PHE A 43 -10.28 16.30 13.53
N MET A 44 -9.29 16.82 12.82
CA MET A 44 -8.27 17.72 13.36
C MET A 44 -8.29 19.05 12.62
N GLU A 45 -8.01 20.11 13.34
CA GLU A 45 -7.82 21.43 12.77
C GLU A 45 -6.34 21.58 12.35
N HIS A 46 -6.11 21.86 11.08
CA HIS A 46 -4.79 22.14 10.54
C HIS A 46 -4.44 23.61 10.81
N PRO A 47 -3.15 24.01 10.94
CA PRO A 47 -2.75 25.39 11.28
C PRO A 47 -3.29 26.51 10.37
N ASN A 48 -3.77 26.17 9.18
CA ASN A 48 -4.39 27.11 8.24
C ASN A 48 -5.93 27.23 8.40
N GLY A 49 -6.51 26.62 9.45
CA GLY A 49 -7.95 26.63 9.73
C GLY A 49 -8.76 25.57 8.98
N ASN A 50 -8.12 24.71 8.18
CA ASN A 50 -8.82 23.63 7.49
C ASN A 50 -9.08 22.45 8.43
N LEU A 51 -10.28 21.87 8.36
CA LEU A 51 -10.61 20.61 9.03
C LEU A 51 -10.18 19.42 8.16
N LEU A 52 -9.33 18.58 8.71
CA LEU A 52 -8.85 17.34 8.09
C LEU A 52 -9.36 16.14 8.86
N VAL A 53 -9.52 14.99 8.18
CA VAL A 53 -9.83 13.74 8.87
C VAL A 53 -8.56 13.23 9.54
N SER A 54 -8.55 13.06 10.86
CA SER A 54 -7.41 12.48 11.58
C SER A 54 -7.25 11.02 11.19
N PHE A 55 -6.13 10.68 10.54
CA PHE A 55 -5.85 9.31 10.09
C PHE A 55 -5.78 8.33 11.27
N PRO A 56 -5.01 8.59 12.35
CA PRO A 56 -4.93 7.66 13.47
C PRO A 56 -6.29 7.46 14.16
N ARG A 57 -7.02 8.54 14.43
CA ARG A 57 -8.32 8.46 15.13
C ARG A 57 -9.37 7.74 14.27
N ALA A 58 -9.46 8.06 12.98
CA ALA A 58 -10.42 7.44 12.08
C ALA A 58 -10.11 5.95 11.80
N LEU A 59 -8.83 5.57 11.74
CA LEU A 59 -8.45 4.17 11.57
C LEU A 59 -8.72 3.34 12.84
N SER A 60 -8.47 3.91 14.03
CA SER A 60 -8.72 3.27 15.33
C SER A 60 -10.18 3.28 15.76
N ALA A 61 -11.04 4.06 15.10
CA ALA A 61 -12.48 4.08 15.38
C ALA A 61 -13.09 2.66 15.33
N PRO A 62 -14.10 2.37 16.17
CA PRO A 62 -14.77 1.07 16.20
C PRO A 62 -15.73 0.84 15.02
N ARG A 63 -15.65 1.66 13.96
CA ARG A 63 -16.48 1.57 12.76
C ARG A 63 -15.69 0.87 11.64
N TYR A 64 -16.07 -0.36 11.32
CA TYR A 64 -15.39 -1.19 10.32
C TYR A 64 -15.38 -0.53 8.93
N GLU A 65 -16.45 0.19 8.58
CA GLU A 65 -16.62 0.88 7.31
C GLU A 65 -15.58 2.00 7.12
N LEU A 66 -15.30 2.77 8.17
CA LEU A 66 -14.25 3.81 8.14
C LEU A 66 -12.89 3.19 7.90
N ARG A 67 -12.54 2.19 8.72
CA ARG A 67 -11.25 1.52 8.64
C ARG A 67 -11.02 0.93 7.26
N ARG A 68 -12.02 0.25 6.71
CA ARG A 68 -11.96 -0.34 5.38
C ARG A 68 -11.80 0.70 4.27
N PHE A 69 -12.54 1.80 4.34
CA PHE A 69 -12.41 2.90 3.38
C PHE A 69 -11.00 3.49 3.40
N ILE A 70 -10.48 3.83 4.58
CA ILE A 70 -9.16 4.45 4.77
C ILE A 70 -8.07 3.56 4.19
N ILE A 71 -8.12 2.25 4.45
CA ILE A 71 -7.10 1.36 3.92
C ILE A 71 -7.17 1.28 2.39
N TYR A 72 -8.37 1.14 1.81
CA TYR A 72 -8.50 1.10 0.35
C TYR A 72 -8.08 2.40 -0.31
N ASP A 73 -8.43 3.55 0.27
CA ASP A 73 -8.01 4.85 -0.22
C ASP A 73 -6.48 5.00 -0.17
N THR A 74 -5.87 4.60 0.94
CA THR A 74 -4.41 4.65 1.13
C THR A 74 -3.66 3.73 0.17
N VAL A 75 -4.09 2.46 0.06
CA VAL A 75 -3.41 1.48 -0.80
C VAL A 75 -3.70 1.77 -2.28
N ALA A 76 -4.89 2.26 -2.64
CA ALA A 76 -5.19 2.69 -4.00
C ALA A 76 -4.36 3.90 -4.43
N ALA A 77 -4.30 4.95 -3.60
CA ALA A 77 -3.45 6.10 -3.86
C ALA A 77 -1.98 5.69 -4.04
N PHE A 78 -1.49 4.78 -3.19
CA PHE A 78 -0.14 4.24 -3.27
C PHE A 78 0.10 3.43 -4.54
N VAL A 79 -0.66 2.36 -4.75
CA VAL A 79 -0.42 1.39 -5.83
C VAL A 79 -0.74 1.97 -7.20
N LEU A 80 -1.80 2.77 -7.31
CA LEU A 80 -2.17 3.43 -8.57
C LEU A 80 -1.37 4.72 -8.77
N GLY A 81 -0.72 5.26 -7.75
CA GLY A 81 -0.04 6.55 -7.83
C GLY A 81 -1.00 7.68 -8.21
N VAL A 82 -2.17 7.70 -7.58
CA VAL A 82 -3.20 8.75 -7.69
C VAL A 82 -3.29 9.49 -6.35
N SER A 83 -3.88 10.69 -6.35
CA SER A 83 -4.15 11.40 -5.09
C SER A 83 -5.15 10.60 -4.23
N PRO A 84 -4.97 10.59 -2.90
CA PRO A 84 -5.99 10.04 -2.00
C PRO A 84 -7.29 10.84 -2.13
N LEU A 85 -8.42 10.15 -1.95
CA LEU A 85 -9.74 10.75 -2.04
C LEU A 85 -10.07 11.64 -0.84
N VAL A 86 -9.45 11.33 0.30
CA VAL A 86 -9.60 12.08 1.54
C VAL A 86 -8.30 12.78 1.88
N GLN A 87 -8.40 14.03 2.30
CA GLN A 87 -7.27 14.74 2.87
C GLN A 87 -7.15 14.37 4.35
N TYR A 88 -6.15 13.55 4.65
CA TYR A 88 -5.86 13.09 5.99
C TYR A 88 -4.91 14.06 6.71
N GLY A 89 -5.12 14.20 8.01
CA GLY A 89 -4.18 14.83 8.93
C GLY A 89 -3.57 13.82 9.91
N TYR A 90 -2.41 14.18 10.45
CA TYR A 90 -1.61 13.31 11.32
C TYR A 90 -1.33 14.05 12.63
N ASP A 91 -2.01 13.64 13.69
CA ASP A 91 -1.92 14.22 15.05
C ASP A 91 -1.33 13.24 16.07
N GLY A 92 -0.80 12.11 15.61
CA GLY A 92 -0.18 11.07 16.44
C GLY A 92 0.13 9.81 15.64
N GLU A 93 0.54 8.75 16.35
CA GLU A 93 0.79 7.45 15.75
C GLU A 93 -0.41 6.51 15.96
N CYS A 94 -0.62 5.60 15.01
CA CYS A 94 -1.66 4.58 15.13
C CYS A 94 -1.26 3.50 16.15
N ASP A 95 -2.20 3.09 17.02
CA ASP A 95 -1.94 2.00 17.97
C ASP A 95 -1.91 0.64 17.27
N SER A 96 -0.71 0.08 17.12
CA SER A 96 -0.47 -1.22 16.48
C SER A 96 -1.17 -2.39 17.18
N ARG A 97 -1.59 -2.27 18.45
CA ARG A 97 -2.23 -3.37 19.21
C ARG A 97 -3.74 -3.47 18.99
N SER A 98 -4.37 -2.44 18.42
CA SER A 98 -5.84 -2.30 18.35
C SER A 98 -6.47 -2.83 17.05
N HIS A 99 -5.67 -3.33 16.10
CA HIS A 99 -6.15 -3.60 14.74
C HIS A 99 -6.04 -5.07 14.33
N GLY A 100 -7.16 -5.80 14.43
CA GLY A 100 -7.35 -7.13 13.81
C GLY A 100 -7.27 -7.15 12.27
N LEU A 101 -6.96 -6.02 11.61
CA LEU A 101 -6.88 -5.93 10.15
C LEU A 101 -5.50 -6.27 9.56
N GLU A 102 -4.43 -6.24 10.37
CA GLU A 102 -3.13 -6.78 9.94
C GLU A 102 -3.28 -8.24 9.46
N TRP A 103 -4.31 -8.93 9.96
CA TRP A 103 -4.62 -10.33 9.64
C TRP A 103 -5.25 -10.56 8.28
N ILE A 104 -6.06 -9.62 7.76
CA ILE A 104 -6.80 -9.78 6.49
C ILE A 104 -5.93 -9.38 5.29
N HIS A 105 -4.94 -8.53 5.55
CA HIS A 105 -4.34 -7.70 4.52
C HIS A 105 -2.81 -7.70 4.56
N GLY A 106 -2.22 -8.19 5.65
CA GLY A 106 -0.78 -8.39 5.81
C GLY A 106 0.02 -7.11 6.05
N ILE A 107 -0.60 -5.92 5.97
CA ILE A 107 0.07 -4.64 6.20
C ILE A 107 0.00 -4.26 7.68
N PRO A 108 1.15 -4.01 8.34
CA PRO A 108 1.20 -3.41 9.67
C PRO A 108 0.64 -1.99 9.66
N VAL A 109 -0.11 -1.63 10.70
CA VAL A 109 -0.79 -0.32 10.75
C VAL A 109 0.20 0.86 10.75
N ALA A 110 1.33 0.74 11.45
CA ALA A 110 2.38 1.76 11.42
C ALA A 110 2.94 2.00 10.01
N LEU A 111 3.02 0.95 9.17
CA LEU A 111 3.49 1.08 7.79
C LEU A 111 2.40 1.65 6.88
N LEU A 112 1.12 1.34 7.14
CA LEU A 112 0.00 1.97 6.45
C LEU A 112 -0.07 3.47 6.74
N ASP A 113 0.13 3.89 7.99
CA ASP A 113 0.24 5.29 8.38
C ASP A 113 1.37 5.99 7.60
N ALA A 114 2.54 5.36 7.49
CA ALA A 114 3.64 5.90 6.70
C ALA A 114 3.29 6.06 5.21
N ILE A 115 2.63 5.07 4.60
CA ILE A 115 2.16 5.18 3.21
C ILE A 115 1.18 6.34 3.05
N SER A 116 0.24 6.49 4.00
CA SER A 116 -0.74 7.56 4.01
C SER A 116 -0.06 8.93 4.05
N GLN A 117 0.92 9.13 4.93
CA GLN A 117 1.69 10.38 5.01
C GLN A 117 2.38 10.72 3.69
N VAL A 118 3.04 9.73 3.08
CA VAL A 118 3.66 9.91 1.77
C VAL A 118 2.63 10.28 0.70
N ASN A 119 1.46 9.63 0.67
CA ASN A 119 0.37 9.98 -0.27
C ASN A 119 -0.08 11.44 -0.09
N SER A 120 -0.27 11.88 1.15
CA SER A 120 -0.68 13.25 1.48
C SER A 120 0.36 14.28 1.04
N TRP A 121 1.65 14.00 1.27
CA TRP A 121 2.75 14.87 0.83
C TRP A 121 2.87 14.97 -0.68
N ARG A 122 2.58 13.89 -1.41
CA ARG A 122 2.60 13.89 -2.88
C ARG A 122 1.39 14.59 -3.50
N ALA A 123 0.26 14.62 -2.81
CA ALA A 123 -0.96 15.27 -3.28
C ALA A 123 -1.03 16.76 -2.93
N GLY A 124 -0.32 17.21 -1.89
CA GLY A 124 -0.33 18.59 -1.40
C GLY A 124 0.92 19.41 -1.79
N PRO A 125 1.02 20.65 -1.27
CA PRO A 125 2.27 21.42 -1.33
C PRO A 125 3.37 20.63 -0.62
N ARG A 126 4.57 20.57 -1.22
CA ARG A 126 5.71 19.83 -0.65
C ARG A 126 5.95 20.31 0.78
N VAL A 127 5.78 19.39 1.74
CA VAL A 127 6.08 19.56 3.17
C VAL A 127 7.56 19.96 3.34
N PRO A 128 7.94 20.67 4.42
CA PRO A 128 9.34 20.95 4.71
C PRO A 128 10.19 19.67 4.61
N LEU A 129 11.37 19.81 4.00
CA LEU A 129 12.26 18.71 3.60
C LEU A 129 12.72 17.79 4.76
N ASP A 130 12.48 18.15 6.01
CA ASP A 130 12.99 17.43 7.19
C ASP A 130 12.04 16.33 7.71
N ASP A 131 10.76 16.33 7.29
CA ASP A 131 9.75 15.41 7.84
C ASP A 131 9.86 13.97 7.29
N TRP A 132 10.42 13.79 6.08
CA TRP A 132 10.57 12.46 5.50
C TRP A 132 11.70 11.65 6.15
N GLU A 133 12.76 12.29 6.68
CA GLU A 133 13.83 11.60 7.41
C GLU A 133 13.35 11.06 8.75
N VAL A 134 12.44 11.79 9.41
CA VAL A 134 11.75 11.31 10.62
C VAL A 134 10.93 10.05 10.28
N LEU A 135 10.20 10.11 9.17
CA LEU A 135 9.40 8.98 8.70
C LEU A 135 10.26 7.77 8.30
N GLU A 136 11.37 8.00 7.59
CA GLU A 136 12.34 6.97 7.23
C GLU A 136 12.90 6.27 8.48
N ARG A 137 13.38 7.05 9.46
CA ARG A 137 13.90 6.50 10.73
C ARG A 137 12.86 5.67 11.45
N ARG A 138 11.60 6.11 11.47
CA ARG A 138 10.49 5.36 12.06
C ARG A 138 10.25 4.04 11.34
N VAL A 139 10.26 4.03 10.01
CA VAL A 139 10.09 2.80 9.19
C VAL A 139 11.28 1.87 9.36
N LEU A 140 12.52 2.38 9.47
CA LEU A 140 13.71 1.58 9.71
C LEU A 140 13.73 0.96 11.12
N ALA A 141 13.25 1.69 12.13
CA ALA A 141 13.18 1.24 13.51
C ALA A 141 11.99 0.30 13.77
N TRP A 142 11.00 0.25 12.86
CA TRP A 142 9.85 -0.64 12.97
C TRP A 142 10.28 -2.11 13.06
N GLN A 143 9.64 -2.85 13.95
CA GLN A 143 9.85 -4.28 14.12
C GLN A 143 8.49 -5.01 14.13
N PRO A 144 8.42 -6.23 13.57
CA PRO A 144 7.24 -7.07 13.65
C PRO A 144 6.86 -7.36 15.11
N SER A 145 5.59 -7.18 15.46
CA SER A 145 5.09 -7.56 16.79
C SER A 145 5.11 -9.09 16.94
N SER A 146 5.86 -9.61 17.91
CA SER A 146 5.99 -11.06 18.17
C SER A 146 4.78 -11.68 18.89
N ALA A 147 3.60 -11.08 18.79
CA ALA A 147 2.44 -11.47 19.59
C ALA A 147 1.88 -12.82 19.11
N ALA A 148 1.95 -13.80 20.01
CA ALA A 148 1.59 -15.22 19.86
C ALA A 148 2.65 -16.10 19.14
N ARG A 149 3.74 -16.41 19.86
CA ARG A 149 4.41 -17.70 19.68
C ARG A 149 3.51 -18.77 20.32
N THR A 150 2.85 -19.55 19.49
CA THR A 150 2.20 -20.80 19.90
C THR A 150 3.21 -21.92 19.67
N GLU A 151 3.35 -22.87 20.59
CA GLU A 151 4.32 -23.99 20.52
C GLU A 151 4.06 -25.02 19.40
N ASP A 152 3.08 -24.76 18.53
CA ASP A 152 2.76 -25.60 17.38
C ASP A 152 3.64 -25.24 16.17
N SER A 153 4.41 -26.20 15.66
CA SER A 153 5.34 -26.02 14.53
C SER A 153 4.68 -25.49 13.24
N VAL A 154 3.41 -25.82 13.00
CA VAL A 154 2.63 -25.28 11.87
C VAL A 154 2.24 -23.82 12.11
N ALA A 155 1.91 -23.45 13.35
CA ALA A 155 1.63 -22.08 13.75
C ALA A 155 2.91 -21.22 13.71
N GLU A 156 4.07 -21.79 14.06
CA GLU A 156 5.37 -21.13 13.93
C GLU A 156 5.73 -20.83 12.47
N SER A 157 5.54 -21.78 11.54
CA SER A 157 5.78 -21.55 10.11
C SER A 157 4.86 -20.48 9.51
N ALA A 158 3.56 -20.51 9.86
CA ALA A 158 2.61 -19.47 9.46
C ALA A 158 2.95 -18.09 10.05
N SER A 159 3.45 -18.06 11.29
CA SER A 159 3.94 -16.85 11.96
C SER A 159 5.19 -16.29 11.27
N ALA A 160 6.17 -17.14 10.93
CA ALA A 160 7.38 -16.74 10.22
C ALA A 160 7.08 -16.18 8.82
N ALA A 161 6.16 -16.81 8.08
CA ALA A 161 5.75 -16.32 6.76
C ALA A 161 5.01 -14.97 6.85
N ARG A 162 4.21 -14.75 7.90
CA ARG A 162 3.57 -13.46 8.19
C ARG A 162 4.60 -12.38 8.46
N VAL A 163 5.56 -12.66 9.34
CA VAL A 163 6.67 -11.75 9.63
C VAL A 163 7.42 -11.41 8.35
N ALA A 164 7.65 -12.38 7.46
CA ALA A 164 8.30 -12.14 6.17
C ALA A 164 7.49 -11.18 5.28
N VAL A 165 6.16 -11.36 5.17
CA VAL A 165 5.29 -10.43 4.41
C VAL A 165 5.31 -9.01 5.00
N GLN A 166 5.27 -8.89 6.32
CA GLN A 166 5.33 -7.59 7.00
C GLN A 166 6.70 -6.91 6.82
N GLU A 167 7.80 -7.66 6.89
CA GLU A 167 9.14 -7.16 6.53
C GLU A 167 9.19 -6.69 5.07
N GLY A 168 8.48 -7.40 4.18
CA GLY A 168 8.30 -6.95 2.80
C GLY A 168 7.63 -5.58 2.74
N TRP A 169 6.62 -5.32 3.57
CA TRP A 169 5.93 -4.02 3.60
C TRP A 169 6.89 -2.93 4.03
N ARG A 170 7.75 -3.18 5.03
CA ARG A 170 8.77 -2.21 5.46
C ARG A 170 9.63 -1.76 4.28
N HIS A 171 10.08 -2.71 3.45
CA HIS A 171 10.85 -2.39 2.24
C HIS A 171 10.05 -1.72 1.14
N ALA A 172 8.77 -2.06 0.96
CA ALA A 172 7.91 -1.37 0.00
C ALA A 172 7.70 0.11 0.38
N VAL A 173 7.52 0.39 1.67
CA VAL A 173 7.41 1.76 2.19
C VAL A 173 8.72 2.53 2.01
N LEU A 174 9.88 1.91 2.29
CA LEU A 174 11.17 2.56 2.06
C LEU A 174 11.37 2.94 0.59
N ILE A 175 11.04 2.04 -0.35
CA ILE A 175 11.07 2.37 -1.78
C ILE A 175 10.15 3.56 -2.08
N TYR A 176 8.96 3.60 -1.47
CA TYR A 176 8.03 4.70 -1.70
C TYR A 176 8.53 6.04 -1.16
N ILE A 177 9.14 6.06 0.03
CA ILE A 177 9.77 7.26 0.60
C ILE A 177 10.87 7.76 -0.34
N TYR A 178 11.79 6.88 -0.72
CA TYR A 178 12.92 7.27 -1.56
C TYR A 178 12.50 7.76 -2.94
N MET A 179 11.70 6.97 -3.66
CA MET A 179 11.35 7.29 -5.04
C MET A 179 10.21 8.30 -5.14
N GLY A 180 9.28 8.29 -4.19
CA GLY A 180 8.08 9.12 -4.20
C GLY A 180 8.26 10.50 -3.56
N ILE A 181 9.16 10.63 -2.57
CA ILE A 181 9.41 11.90 -1.86
C ILE A 181 10.81 12.43 -2.15
N CYS A 182 11.85 11.61 -1.92
CA CYS A 182 13.22 12.06 -2.17
C CYS A 182 13.52 12.23 -3.67
N GLY A 183 12.66 11.69 -4.55
CA GLY A 183 12.78 11.78 -6.00
C GLY A 183 13.97 11.00 -6.57
N VAL A 184 14.56 10.08 -5.81
CA VAL A 184 15.66 9.26 -6.32
C VAL A 184 15.13 8.20 -7.28
N SER A 185 15.97 7.78 -8.22
CA SER A 185 15.58 6.76 -9.20
C SER A 185 15.77 5.35 -8.66
N SER A 186 15.33 4.36 -9.45
CA SER A 186 15.58 2.94 -9.22
C SER A 186 17.06 2.59 -9.11
N HIS A 187 18.01 3.47 -9.47
CA HIS A 187 19.45 3.21 -9.32
C HIS A 187 19.98 3.45 -7.91
N ASP A 188 19.24 4.14 -7.04
CA ASP A 188 19.66 4.36 -5.66
C ASP A 188 19.91 3.02 -4.95
N LEU A 189 21.03 2.92 -4.25
CA LEU A 189 21.47 1.68 -3.60
C LEU A 189 20.49 1.21 -2.52
N ARG A 190 19.83 2.14 -1.81
CA ARG A 190 18.83 1.83 -0.78
C ARG A 190 17.55 1.27 -1.39
N VAL A 191 17.16 1.81 -2.56
CA VAL A 191 16.06 1.27 -3.37
C VAL A 191 16.38 -0.15 -3.81
N GLN A 192 17.57 -0.37 -4.41
CA GLN A 192 17.96 -1.69 -4.86
C GLN A 192 18.08 -2.70 -3.70
N ALA A 193 18.63 -2.32 -2.55
CA ALA A 193 18.67 -3.19 -1.38
C ALA A 193 17.26 -3.65 -0.96
N SER A 194 16.28 -2.74 -1.00
CA SER A 194 14.88 -3.06 -0.71
C SER A 194 14.24 -3.97 -1.76
N VAL A 195 14.51 -3.74 -3.05
CA VAL A 195 14.05 -4.63 -4.16
C VAL A 195 14.57 -6.05 -3.95
N HIS A 196 15.87 -6.22 -3.69
CA HIS A 196 16.47 -7.53 -3.47
C HIS A 196 15.81 -8.25 -2.27
N ARG A 197 15.52 -7.51 -1.20
CA ARG A 197 14.88 -8.08 -0.01
C ARG A 197 13.45 -8.51 -0.28
N ILE A 198 12.66 -7.70 -0.99
CA ILE A 198 11.29 -8.06 -1.39
C ILE A 198 11.28 -9.29 -2.29
N VAL A 199 12.14 -9.36 -3.31
CA VAL A 199 12.21 -10.52 -4.21
C VAL A 199 12.56 -11.79 -3.44
N ARG A 200 13.54 -11.72 -2.53
CA ARG A 200 13.91 -12.87 -1.68
C ARG A 200 12.75 -13.32 -0.79
N ILE A 201 12.03 -12.38 -0.18
CA ILE A 201 10.84 -12.68 0.64
C ILE A 201 9.77 -13.35 -0.23
N GLY A 202 9.50 -12.81 -1.43
CA GLY A 202 8.53 -13.37 -2.38
C GLY A 202 8.82 -14.82 -2.70
N GLN A 203 10.09 -15.17 -2.95
CA GLN A 203 10.50 -16.56 -3.19
C GLN A 203 10.26 -17.48 -1.98
N ILE A 204 10.45 -16.98 -0.75
CA ILE A 204 10.23 -17.76 0.48
C ILE A 204 8.73 -18.07 0.64
N VAL A 205 7.86 -17.12 0.34
CA VAL A 205 6.41 -17.25 0.57
C VAL A 205 5.61 -17.69 -0.66
N ALA A 206 6.24 -17.85 -1.83
CA ALA A 206 5.58 -18.12 -3.11
C ALA A 206 4.64 -19.34 -3.08
N ASN A 207 5.02 -20.39 -2.36
CA ASN A 207 4.25 -21.63 -2.27
C ASN A 207 3.35 -21.70 -1.02
N LEU A 208 3.21 -20.59 -0.29
CA LEU A 208 2.39 -20.51 0.90
C LEU A 208 1.10 -19.72 0.60
N PRO A 209 -0.05 -20.06 1.21
CA PRO A 209 -1.29 -19.30 1.02
C PRO A 209 -1.15 -17.79 1.31
N ILE A 210 -0.29 -17.44 2.26
CA ILE A 210 -0.01 -16.04 2.63
C ILE A 210 0.75 -15.28 1.54
N GLY A 211 1.39 -15.98 0.60
CA GLY A 211 2.15 -15.38 -0.50
C GLY A 211 1.32 -14.45 -1.38
N VAL A 212 0.00 -14.62 -1.39
CA VAL A 212 -0.90 -13.72 -2.10
C VAL A 212 -0.75 -12.26 -1.64
N HIS A 213 -0.46 -12.02 -0.35
CA HIS A 213 -0.28 -10.68 0.19
C HIS A 213 0.98 -9.96 -0.34
N MET A 214 1.80 -10.63 -1.16
CA MET A 214 2.94 -10.02 -1.84
C MET A 214 2.57 -9.19 -3.07
N LEU A 215 1.28 -9.11 -3.45
CA LEU A 215 0.86 -8.37 -4.66
C LEU A 215 1.42 -6.94 -4.68
N THR A 216 1.16 -6.14 -3.66
CA THR A 216 1.64 -4.74 -3.60
C THR A 216 3.16 -4.67 -3.61
N HIS A 217 3.83 -5.57 -2.89
CA HIS A 217 5.28 -5.67 -2.87
C HIS A 217 5.87 -5.95 -4.25
N CYS A 218 5.23 -6.85 -5.01
CA CYS A 218 5.64 -7.19 -6.36
C CYS A 218 5.48 -5.99 -7.30
N VAL A 219 4.40 -5.23 -7.18
CA VAL A 219 4.23 -3.99 -7.95
C VAL A 219 5.37 -3.01 -7.65
N VAL A 220 5.64 -2.74 -6.38
CA VAL A 220 6.65 -1.76 -5.95
C VAL A 220 8.07 -2.21 -6.30
N ALA A 221 8.41 -3.46 -6.02
CA ALA A 221 9.71 -4.02 -6.37
C ALA A 221 9.90 -4.11 -7.88
N GLY A 222 8.84 -4.42 -8.63
CA GLY A 222 8.85 -4.46 -10.10
C GLY A 222 9.10 -3.09 -10.73
N LEU A 223 8.46 -2.04 -10.18
CA LEU A 223 8.68 -0.64 -10.57
C LEU A 223 10.18 -0.30 -10.50
N ALA A 224 10.84 -0.76 -9.44
CA ALA A 224 12.23 -0.45 -9.15
C ALA A 224 13.21 -1.54 -9.64
N ALA A 225 12.72 -2.59 -10.32
CA ALA A 225 13.55 -3.70 -10.75
C ALA A 225 14.42 -3.31 -11.96
N ARG A 226 15.73 -3.45 -11.79
CA ARG A 226 16.74 -3.22 -12.85
C ARG A 226 17.23 -4.51 -13.49
N LEU A 227 17.35 -5.56 -12.69
CA LEU A 227 17.83 -6.86 -13.15
C LEU A 227 16.70 -7.62 -13.82
N GLU A 228 16.96 -8.14 -15.02
CA GLU A 228 15.96 -8.91 -15.77
C GLU A 228 15.47 -10.13 -14.98
N LYS A 229 16.37 -10.78 -14.23
CA LYS A 229 16.01 -11.86 -13.29
C LYS A 229 14.95 -11.43 -12.27
N HIS A 230 15.04 -10.22 -11.72
CA HIS A 230 14.05 -9.72 -10.77
C HIS A 230 12.73 -9.37 -11.48
N ARG A 231 12.79 -8.79 -12.68
CA ARG A 231 11.61 -8.48 -13.49
C ARG A 231 10.82 -9.73 -13.81
N LEU A 232 11.48 -10.78 -14.27
CA LEU A 232 10.88 -12.08 -14.56
C LEU A 232 10.20 -12.68 -13.32
N LEU A 233 10.91 -12.76 -12.19
CA LEU A 233 10.36 -13.29 -10.95
C LEU A 233 9.14 -12.50 -10.47
N VAL A 234 9.20 -11.17 -10.52
CA VAL A 234 8.07 -10.30 -10.17
C VAL A 234 6.88 -10.53 -11.11
N HIS A 235 7.14 -10.65 -12.41
CA HIS A 235 6.10 -10.88 -13.41
C HIS A 235 5.40 -12.22 -13.18
N GLU A 236 6.16 -13.29 -12.96
CA GLU A 236 5.63 -14.63 -12.65
C GLU A 236 4.77 -14.62 -11.37
N MET A 237 5.23 -13.95 -10.31
CA MET A 237 4.44 -13.80 -9.07
C MET A 237 3.13 -13.03 -9.33
N LEU A 238 3.17 -11.92 -10.06
CA LEU A 238 1.96 -11.15 -10.39
C LEU A 238 0.97 -11.97 -11.23
N LEU A 239 1.45 -12.82 -12.14
CA LEU A 239 0.62 -13.74 -12.90
C LEU A 239 0.03 -14.85 -12.02
N SER A 240 0.76 -15.33 -11.02
CA SER A 240 0.25 -16.35 -10.08
C SER A 240 -0.96 -15.88 -9.27
N PHE A 241 -1.12 -14.56 -9.10
CA PHE A 241 -2.25 -13.95 -8.41
C PHE A 241 -3.49 -13.74 -9.31
N LYS A 242 -3.52 -14.30 -10.53
CA LYS A 242 -4.61 -14.05 -11.49
C LYS A 242 -6.02 -14.38 -10.96
N ASP A 243 -6.13 -15.45 -10.18
CA ASP A 243 -7.41 -15.95 -9.64
C ASP A 243 -7.63 -15.48 -8.19
N THR A 244 -6.66 -14.76 -7.61
CA THR A 244 -6.74 -14.28 -6.23
C THR A 244 -6.84 -12.76 -6.21
N ARG A 245 -7.91 -12.26 -5.60
CA ARG A 245 -8.06 -10.83 -5.37
C ARG A 245 -7.53 -10.48 -3.99
N VAL A 246 -6.42 -9.78 -3.97
CA VAL A 246 -5.93 -9.13 -2.75
C VAL A 246 -6.38 -7.69 -2.84
N TRP A 247 -7.21 -7.27 -1.89
CA TRP A 247 -7.84 -5.95 -1.89
C TRP A 247 -8.82 -5.78 -3.07
N ILE A 248 -8.60 -4.76 -3.89
CA ILE A 248 -9.33 -4.44 -5.13
C ILE A 248 -8.48 -4.71 -6.38
N PHE A 249 -7.25 -5.23 -6.22
CA PHE A 249 -6.25 -5.31 -7.30
C PHE A 249 -6.17 -6.70 -7.93
N ARG A 250 -5.78 -6.71 -9.22
CA ARG A 250 -5.45 -7.93 -9.97
C ARG A 250 -4.00 -7.90 -10.40
N GLY A 251 -3.23 -8.92 -10.02
CA GLY A 251 -1.81 -9.02 -10.34
C GLY A 251 -1.49 -8.86 -11.84
N PRO A 252 -2.20 -9.55 -12.77
CA PRO A 252 -1.90 -9.46 -14.20
C PRO A 252 -1.97 -8.05 -14.79
N GLN A 253 -2.86 -7.19 -14.30
CA GLN A 253 -2.96 -5.79 -14.76
C GLN A 253 -1.66 -5.02 -14.46
N PHE A 254 -1.12 -5.19 -13.25
CA PHE A 254 0.16 -4.58 -12.91
C PHE A 254 1.33 -5.24 -13.65
N GLY A 255 1.24 -6.52 -14.00
CA GLY A 255 2.20 -7.17 -14.88
C GLY A 255 2.30 -6.48 -16.26
N GLN A 256 1.17 -6.01 -16.80
CA GLN A 256 1.14 -5.24 -18.06
C GLN A 256 1.73 -3.84 -17.90
N VAL A 257 1.38 -3.13 -16.82
CA VAL A 257 1.96 -1.81 -16.50
C VAL A 257 3.48 -1.90 -16.38
N LEU A 258 3.98 -2.87 -15.63
CA LEU A 258 5.41 -3.08 -15.45
C LEU A 258 6.11 -3.50 -16.75
N SER A 259 5.47 -4.35 -17.57
CA SER A 259 6.01 -4.70 -18.88
C SER A 259 6.17 -3.46 -19.77
N HIS A 260 5.15 -2.58 -19.81
CA HIS A 260 5.24 -1.31 -20.55
C HIS A 260 6.39 -0.43 -20.03
N LEU A 261 6.52 -0.30 -18.71
CA LEU A 261 7.59 0.44 -18.06
C LEU A 261 8.99 -0.11 -18.40
N TRP A 262 9.16 -1.44 -18.33
CA TRP A 262 10.44 -2.12 -18.55
C TRP A 262 10.91 -2.10 -20.00
N HIS A 263 9.98 -2.09 -20.97
CA HIS A 263 10.30 -1.99 -22.40
C HIS A 263 10.35 -0.54 -22.90
N GLY A 264 9.83 0.41 -22.12
CA GLY A 264 9.92 1.84 -22.37
C GLY A 264 11.12 2.47 -21.64
N VAL A 265 10.82 3.40 -20.72
CA VAL A 265 11.83 4.17 -19.98
C VAL A 265 12.81 3.31 -19.15
N GLY A 266 12.39 2.11 -18.74
CA GLY A 266 13.22 1.16 -18.01
C GLY A 266 14.02 0.17 -18.88
N ALA A 267 14.05 0.35 -20.21
CA ALA A 267 14.74 -0.56 -21.12
C ALA A 267 16.21 -0.77 -20.75
N GLY A 268 16.69 -2.01 -20.84
CA GLY A 268 18.07 -2.36 -20.47
C GLY A 268 18.43 -2.12 -18.99
N GLY A 269 17.44 -1.97 -18.11
CA GLY A 269 17.67 -1.68 -16.70
C GLY A 269 17.97 -0.20 -16.41
N ALA A 270 17.59 0.70 -17.32
CA ALA A 270 17.68 2.16 -17.20
C ALA A 270 16.97 2.70 -15.94
N PRO A 271 17.39 3.89 -15.43
CA PRO A 271 16.81 4.47 -14.24
C PRO A 271 15.35 4.85 -14.47
N VAL A 272 14.52 4.50 -13.51
CA VAL A 272 13.09 4.77 -13.50
C VAL A 272 12.75 5.50 -12.21
N THR A 273 11.91 6.52 -12.29
CA THR A 273 11.38 7.28 -11.16
C THR A 273 9.99 6.79 -10.78
N TRP A 274 9.45 7.28 -9.65
CA TRP A 274 8.06 6.97 -9.32
C TRP A 274 7.08 7.55 -10.35
N ASP A 275 7.36 8.75 -10.89
CA ASP A 275 6.46 9.41 -11.85
C ASP A 275 6.44 8.70 -13.20
N ASP A 276 7.56 8.09 -13.62
CA ASP A 276 7.60 7.20 -14.79
C ASP A 276 6.63 6.02 -14.64
N TYR A 277 6.55 5.43 -13.44
CA TYR A 277 5.58 4.38 -13.14
C TYR A 277 4.14 4.90 -13.20
N VAL A 278 3.87 6.09 -12.67
CA VAL A 278 2.54 6.73 -12.74
C VAL A 278 2.11 6.95 -14.18
N GLN A 279 3.04 7.40 -15.04
CA GLN A 279 2.78 7.59 -16.47
C GLN A 279 2.51 6.25 -17.17
N ALA A 280 3.35 5.23 -16.93
CA ALA A 280 3.16 3.89 -17.49
C ALA A 280 1.81 3.28 -17.07
N ARG A 281 1.43 3.44 -15.79
CA ARG A 281 0.12 3.00 -15.28
C ARG A 281 -1.01 3.73 -15.98
N SER A 282 -0.92 5.04 -16.12
CA SER A 282 -1.95 5.86 -16.80
C SER A 282 -2.14 5.50 -18.27
N ALA A 283 -1.06 5.07 -18.95
CA ALA A 283 -1.12 4.64 -20.35
C ALA A 283 -1.86 3.29 -20.54
N ILE A 284 -1.70 2.35 -19.59
CA ILE A 284 -2.29 1.01 -19.68
C ILE A 284 -3.69 0.95 -19.04
N ALA A 285 -3.88 1.67 -17.95
CA ALA A 285 -5.09 1.69 -17.15
C ALA A 285 -5.44 3.16 -16.80
N PRO A 286 -6.01 3.91 -17.76
CA PRO A 286 -6.48 5.26 -17.49
C PRO A 286 -7.63 5.18 -16.49
N GLY A 287 -7.41 5.81 -15.33
CA GLY A 287 -8.38 5.95 -14.26
C GLY A 287 -8.31 7.37 -13.73
#